data_AF-A0A6M1S7Z5-F1
#
_entry.id   AF-A0A6M1S7Z5-F1
#
_cell.length_a   1.000
_cell.length_b   1.000
_cell.length_c   1.000
_cell.angle_alpha   90.00
_cell.angle_beta   90.00
_cell.angle_gamma   90.00
#
_symmetry.space_group_name_H-M   'P 1'
#
loop_
_entity.id
_entity.type
_entity.pdbx_description
1 polymer ?
#
loop_
_entity_poly.entity_id
_entity_poly.type
_entity_poly.pdbx_seq_one_letter_code
_entity_poly.pdbx_strand_id
1 'polypeptide(L)'
;PYYHGKSRPIAVEREATHRAISLAELIDVPIVIVHVSNREAMEEIRRAQTRGLKIHGETCPQYLVLTEEDMQGLNMEGAKYVCSPPPRDHASQEACWEGLQRGVFSLFSS
;
A
#
# COMPACT_ATOMS: atom_id res chain seq x y z
N PRO A 1 11.90 9.66 -13.40
CA PRO A 1 10.61 9.15 -12.87
C PRO A 1 10.68 7.69 -12.43
N TYR A 2 11.04 6.77 -13.33
CA TYR A 2 11.13 5.33 -13.05
C TYR A 2 11.89 4.95 -11.75
N TYR A 3 13.08 5.52 -11.51
CA TYR A 3 13.89 5.23 -10.32
C TYR A 3 13.28 5.70 -8.99
N HIS A 4 12.23 6.54 -9.02
CA HIS A 4 11.46 6.88 -7.82
C HIS A 4 10.89 5.62 -7.17
N GLY A 5 10.30 4.72 -7.97
CA GLY A 5 9.76 3.45 -7.47
C GLY A 5 10.85 2.56 -6.88
N LYS A 6 11.99 2.45 -7.58
CA LYS A 6 13.13 1.61 -7.17
C LYS A 6 13.83 2.11 -5.90
N SER A 7 13.73 3.40 -5.57
CA SER A 7 14.29 3.98 -4.33
C SER A 7 13.57 3.53 -3.05
N ARG A 8 12.35 3.00 -3.18
CA ARG A 8 11.45 2.66 -2.08
C ARG A 8 10.74 1.33 -2.36
N PRO A 9 11.50 0.21 -2.40
CA PRO A 9 10.93 -1.09 -2.71
C PRO A 9 9.85 -1.48 -1.69
N ILE A 10 9.03 -2.47 -2.04
CA ILE A 10 7.93 -2.99 -1.21
C ILE A 10 8.35 -3.26 0.25
N ALA A 11 9.57 -3.74 0.46
CA ALA A 11 10.12 -4.00 1.79
C ALA A 11 10.08 -2.78 2.73
N VAL A 12 10.20 -1.56 2.19
CA VAL A 12 10.15 -0.31 2.98
C VAL A 12 8.74 -0.07 3.52
N GLU A 13 7.73 -0.22 2.66
CA GLU A 13 6.33 -0.05 3.06
C GLU A 13 5.91 -1.15 4.04
N ARG A 14 6.25 -2.41 3.74
CA ARG A 14 5.97 -3.55 4.62
C ARG A 14 6.56 -3.36 6.02
N GLU A 15 7.83 -2.96 6.11
CA GLU A 15 8.50 -2.73 7.40
C GLU A 15 7.80 -1.62 8.19
N ALA A 16 7.51 -0.49 7.54
CA ALA A 16 6.87 0.64 8.20
C ALA A 16 5.45 0.29 8.68
N THR A 17 4.68 -0.45 7.87
CA THR A 17 3.36 -0.96 8.25
C THR A 17 3.45 -1.88 9.47
N HIS A 18 4.36 -2.86 9.44
CA HIS A 18 4.56 -3.77 10.56
C HIS A 18 4.92 -3.01 11.84
N ARG A 19 5.90 -2.10 11.77
CA ARG A 19 6.35 -1.31 12.91
C ARG A 19 5.25 -0.42 13.47
N ALA A 20 4.46 0.24 12.63
CA ALA A 20 3.33 1.06 13.07
C ALA A 20 2.28 0.22 13.80
N ILE A 21 1.96 -0.97 13.28
CA ILE A 21 1.04 -1.92 13.91
C ILE A 21 1.59 -2.40 15.26
N SER A 22 2.87 -2.75 15.36
CA SER A 22 3.48 -3.18 16.63
C SER A 22 3.43 -2.09 17.70
N LEU A 23 3.62 -0.83 17.31
CA LEU A 23 3.48 0.30 18.22
C LEU A 23 2.04 0.49 18.67
N ALA A 24 1.07 0.38 17.75
CA ALA A 24 -0.35 0.47 18.06
C ALA A 24 -0.82 -0.67 18.98
N GLU A 25 -0.32 -1.88 18.78
CA GLU A 25 -0.56 -3.05 19.63
C GLU A 25 -0.03 -2.84 21.06
N LEU A 26 1.15 -2.22 21.21
CA LEU A 26 1.73 -1.94 22.53
C LEU A 26 0.90 -0.93 23.34
N ILE A 27 0.31 0.07 22.69
CA ILE A 27 -0.41 1.17 23.35
C ILE A 27 -1.94 1.02 23.33
N ASP A 28 -2.47 -0.04 22.71
CA ASP A 28 -3.89 -0.32 22.52
C ASP A 28 -4.67 0.86 21.86
N VAL A 29 -4.10 1.44 20.81
CA VAL A 29 -4.73 2.54 20.06
C VAL A 29 -5.07 2.09 18.64
N PRO A 30 -6.33 2.28 18.18
CA PRO A 30 -6.69 2.05 16.79
C PRO A 30 -5.93 2.94 15.82
N ILE A 31 -5.48 2.41 14.70
CA ILE A 31 -4.82 3.19 13.64
C ILE A 31 -5.35 2.82 12.26
N VAL A 32 -5.15 3.75 11.32
CA VAL A 32 -5.36 3.54 9.88
C VAL A 32 -4.00 3.56 9.19
N ILE A 33 -3.70 2.51 8.43
CA ILE A 33 -2.59 2.50 7.49
C ILE A 33 -3.11 3.04 6.16
N VAL A 34 -2.70 4.27 5.84
CA VAL A 34 -3.12 4.97 4.63
C VAL A 34 -2.41 4.42 3.39
N HIS A 35 -3.02 4.66 2.21
CA HIS A 35 -2.46 4.50 0.87
C HIS A 35 -1.61 3.23 0.66
N VAL A 36 -2.12 2.08 1.09
CA VAL A 36 -1.48 0.76 0.95
C VAL A 36 -1.45 0.35 -0.52
N SER A 37 -0.27 -0.06 -1.00
CA SER A 37 0.00 -0.24 -2.44
C SER A 37 0.41 -1.65 -2.86
N ASN A 38 0.58 -2.60 -1.93
CA ASN A 38 1.11 -3.93 -2.22
C ASN A 38 0.58 -5.02 -1.28
N ARG A 39 0.83 -6.28 -1.67
CA ARG A 39 0.38 -7.48 -0.96
C ARG A 39 0.99 -7.58 0.44
N GLU A 40 2.27 -7.32 0.58
CA GLU A 40 3.00 -7.54 1.83
C GLU A 40 2.53 -6.61 2.93
N ALA A 41 2.33 -5.32 2.63
CA ALA A 41 1.75 -4.37 3.58
C ALA A 41 0.28 -4.69 3.89
N MET A 42 -0.51 -5.09 2.88
CA MET A 42 -1.89 -5.56 3.09
C MET A 42 -1.93 -6.79 4.02
N GLU A 43 -1.02 -7.73 3.86
CA GLU A 43 -0.96 -8.94 4.69
C GLU A 43 -0.58 -8.64 6.15
N GLU A 44 0.27 -7.64 6.40
CA GLU A 44 0.55 -7.19 7.78
C GLU A 44 -0.72 -6.65 8.45
N ILE A 45 -1.54 -5.87 7.73
CA ILE A 45 -2.84 -5.38 8.21
C ILE A 45 -3.79 -6.56 8.47
N ARG A 46 -3.94 -7.48 7.51
CA ARG A 46 -4.83 -8.64 7.63
C ARG A 46 -4.45 -9.52 8.81
N ARG A 47 -3.15 -9.76 9.03
CA ARG A 47 -2.64 -10.53 10.18
C ARG A 47 -2.97 -9.85 11.50
N ALA A 48 -2.84 -8.53 11.58
CA ALA A 48 -3.20 -7.76 12.77
C ALA A 48 -4.70 -7.82 13.07
N GLN A 49 -5.54 -7.65 12.04
CA GLN A 49 -6.99 -7.79 12.14
C GLN A 49 -7.39 -9.20 12.61
N THR A 50 -6.71 -10.25 12.11
CA THR A 50 -6.96 -11.64 12.55
C THR A 50 -6.63 -11.86 14.02
N ARG A 51 -5.69 -11.09 14.60
CA ARG A 51 -5.39 -11.10 16.05
C ARG A 51 -6.41 -10.29 16.87
N GLY A 52 -7.40 -9.66 16.24
CA GLY A 52 -8.40 -8.82 16.90
C GLY A 52 -7.97 -7.38 17.15
N LEU A 53 -6.82 -6.94 16.59
CA LEU A 53 -6.38 -5.56 16.70
C LEU A 53 -7.25 -4.64 15.85
N LYS A 54 -7.48 -3.41 16.34
CA LYS A 54 -8.27 -2.37 15.66
C LYS A 54 -7.43 -1.63 14.61
N ILE A 55 -6.94 -2.38 13.63
CA ILE A 55 -6.15 -1.85 12.52
C ILE A 55 -7.02 -1.78 11.27
N HIS A 56 -7.08 -0.59 10.67
CA HIS A 56 -7.77 -0.34 9.42
C HIS A 56 -6.77 -0.08 8.30
N GLY A 57 -7.09 -0.51 7.08
CA GLY A 57 -6.31 -0.20 5.89
C GLY A 57 -7.09 0.69 4.93
N GLU A 58 -6.37 1.49 4.17
CA GLU A 58 -6.86 2.28 3.04
C GLU A 58 -6.03 1.95 1.81
N THR A 59 -6.68 1.90 0.64
CA THR A 59 -5.99 1.97 -0.66
C THR A 59 -6.61 3.06 -1.53
N CYS A 60 -6.00 3.34 -2.67
CA CYS A 60 -6.36 4.47 -3.53
C CYS A 60 -6.52 4.03 -5.00
N PRO A 61 -7.31 4.76 -5.83
CA PRO A 61 -7.53 4.41 -7.23
C PRO A 61 -6.24 4.14 -8.01
N GLN A 62 -5.18 4.92 -7.79
CA GLN A 62 -3.90 4.76 -8.49
C GLN A 62 -3.28 3.37 -8.30
N TYR A 63 -3.48 2.71 -7.16
CA TYR A 63 -2.95 1.36 -6.93
C TYR A 63 -3.85 0.26 -7.51
N LEU A 64 -5.05 0.62 -7.98
CA LEU A 64 -5.99 -0.28 -8.65
C LEU A 64 -5.90 -0.20 -10.17
N VAL A 65 -5.33 0.89 -10.72
CA VAL A 65 -5.37 1.16 -12.17
C VAL A 65 -4.01 1.51 -12.79
N LEU A 66 -3.01 1.92 -11.99
CA LEU A 66 -1.66 2.20 -12.47
C LEU A 66 -0.67 1.15 -11.97
N THR A 67 0.40 0.97 -12.74
CA THR A 67 1.54 0.13 -12.39
C THR A 67 2.86 0.88 -12.53
N GLU A 68 3.97 0.24 -12.13
CA GLU A 68 5.30 0.82 -12.29
C GLU A 68 5.70 1.02 -13.76
N GLU A 69 4.99 0.38 -14.70
CA GLU A 69 5.17 0.58 -16.14
C GLU A 69 4.70 1.96 -16.58
N ASP A 70 3.67 2.55 -15.94
CA ASP A 70 3.20 3.90 -16.27
C ASP A 70 4.25 4.99 -15.96
N MET A 71 5.17 4.70 -15.04
CA MET A 71 6.32 5.57 -14.76
C MET A 71 7.43 5.45 -15.80
N GLN A 72 7.32 4.51 -16.75
CA GLN A 72 8.19 4.37 -17.91
C GLN A 72 7.61 5.19 -19.07
N GLY A 73 8.43 6.06 -19.66
CA GLY A 73 7.98 6.90 -20.78
C GLY A 73 9.06 7.84 -21.26
N LEU A 74 8.98 8.22 -22.53
CA LEU A 74 9.85 9.23 -23.11
C LEU A 74 9.48 10.63 -22.60
N ASN A 75 10.39 11.58 -22.74
CA ASN A 75 10.15 13.00 -22.48
C ASN A 75 9.58 13.31 -21.09
N MET A 76 9.96 12.53 -20.06
CA MET A 76 9.54 12.72 -18.67
C MET A 76 8.03 12.54 -18.40
N GLU A 77 7.26 11.96 -19.33
CA GLU A 77 5.82 11.74 -19.14
C GLU A 77 5.49 10.93 -17.87
N GLY A 78 6.32 9.94 -17.54
CA GLY A 78 6.18 9.14 -16.33
C GLY A 78 6.27 9.95 -15.01
N ALA A 79 6.71 11.22 -15.05
CA ALA A 79 6.73 12.10 -13.88
C ALA A 79 5.32 12.39 -13.34
N LYS A 80 4.29 12.32 -14.20
CA LYS A 80 2.89 12.56 -13.83
C LYS A 80 2.35 11.55 -12.82
N TYR A 81 2.94 10.36 -12.77
CA TYR A 81 2.50 9.24 -11.92
C TYR A 81 3.38 9.04 -10.68
N VAL A 82 4.28 9.99 -10.41
CA VAL A 82 5.15 9.93 -9.24
C VAL A 82 4.35 10.29 -7.98
N CYS A 83 4.00 9.28 -7.19
CA CYS A 83 3.37 9.43 -5.87
C CYS A 83 4.08 8.55 -4.81
N SER A 84 3.69 8.67 -3.54
CA SER A 84 4.31 7.93 -2.43
C SER A 84 3.23 7.28 -1.55
N PRO A 85 3.20 5.94 -1.40
CA PRO A 85 3.97 4.93 -2.14
C PRO A 85 3.86 5.03 -3.68
N PRO A 86 4.86 4.54 -4.43
CA PRO A 86 4.79 4.54 -5.89
C PRO A 86 3.82 3.45 -6.39
N PRO A 87 3.25 3.60 -7.61
CA PRO A 87 2.61 2.47 -8.29
C PRO A 87 3.56 1.27 -8.36
N ARG A 88 2.99 0.07 -8.20
CA ARG A 88 3.72 -1.20 -8.07
C ARG A 88 3.50 -2.09 -9.29
N ASP A 89 3.80 -3.37 -9.22
CA ASP A 89 3.52 -4.31 -10.30
C ASP A 89 2.04 -4.74 -10.36
N HIS A 90 1.66 -5.46 -11.42
CA HIS A 90 0.31 -6.00 -11.58
C HIS A 90 -0.09 -6.95 -10.43
N ALA A 91 0.84 -7.72 -9.87
CA ALA A 91 0.55 -8.59 -8.73
C ALA A 91 0.14 -7.80 -7.48
N SER A 92 0.75 -6.63 -7.26
CA SER A 92 0.38 -5.70 -6.21
C SER A 92 -0.97 -5.02 -6.47
N GLN A 93 -1.26 -4.69 -7.73
CA GLN A 93 -2.57 -4.17 -8.15
C GLN A 93 -3.69 -5.18 -7.85
N GLU A 94 -3.50 -6.45 -8.24
CA GLU A 94 -4.44 -7.54 -7.92
C GLU A 94 -4.60 -7.73 -6.40
N ALA A 95 -3.50 -7.63 -5.64
CA ALA A 95 -3.57 -7.67 -4.19
C ALA A 95 -4.39 -6.52 -3.61
N CYS A 96 -4.30 -5.32 -4.19
CA CYS A 96 -5.11 -4.19 -3.73
C CYS A 96 -6.60 -4.43 -3.98
N TRP A 97 -6.95 -5.00 -5.13
CA TRP A 97 -8.31 -5.45 -5.42
C TRP A 97 -8.81 -6.52 -4.45
N GLU A 98 -7.98 -7.53 -4.17
CA GLU A 98 -8.26 -8.57 -3.19
C GLU A 98 -8.49 -7.99 -1.79
N GLY A 99 -7.69 -6.99 -1.39
CA GLY A 99 -7.82 -6.28 -0.12
C GLY A 99 -9.16 -5.58 0.05
N LEU A 100 -9.68 -4.97 -1.02
CA LEU A 100 -11.04 -4.40 -1.03
C LEU A 100 -12.12 -5.48 -0.94
N GLN A 101 -12.03 -6.51 -1.79
CA GLN A 101 -13.03 -7.59 -1.85
C GLN A 101 -13.14 -8.36 -0.53
N ARG A 102 -12.01 -8.55 0.16
CA ARG A 102 -11.95 -9.25 1.45
C ARG A 102 -12.20 -8.35 2.66
N GLY A 103 -12.39 -7.05 2.45
CA GLY A 103 -12.60 -6.09 3.53
C GLY A 103 -11.36 -5.82 4.40
N VAL A 104 -10.15 -6.15 3.91
CA VAL A 104 -8.90 -5.78 4.59
C VAL A 104 -8.75 -4.26 4.59
N PHE A 105 -9.11 -3.63 3.47
CA PHE A 105 -9.23 -2.17 3.38
C PHE A 105 -10.64 -1.74 3.76
N SER A 106 -10.74 -0.91 4.80
CA SER A 106 -11.99 -0.31 5.25
C SER A 106 -12.28 1.01 4.56
N LEU A 107 -11.26 1.61 3.93
CA LEU A 107 -11.33 2.92 3.30
C LEU A 107 -10.78 2.86 1.87
N PHE A 108 -11.34 3.72 1.02
CA PHE A 108 -10.92 3.95 -0.36
C PHE A 108 -11.00 5.45 -0.66
N SER A 109 -9.85 6.08 -0.95
CA SER A 109 -9.70 7.53 -1.06
C SER A 109 -8.77 7.91 -2.21
N SER A 110 -8.73 9.19 -2.58
CA SER A 110 -7.85 9.75 -3.64
C SER A 110 -6.66 10.50 -3.07
#